data_AF-A0A4R3NPA7-F1
#
_entry.id   AF-A0A4R3NPA7-F1
#
_cell.length_a   1.000
_cell.length_b   1.000
_cell.length_c   1.000
_cell.angle_alpha   90.00
_cell.angle_beta   90.00
_cell.angle_gamma   90.00
#
_symmetry.space_group_name_H-M   'P 1'
#
loop_
_entity.id
_entity.type
_entity.pdbx_description
1 polymer ?
#
loop_
_entity_poly.entity_id
_entity_poly.type
_entity_poly.pdbx_seq_one_letter_code
_entity_poly.pdbx_strand_id
1 'polypeptide(L)'
;MSQDAATKNFQPKDSYIKIGEFGVGGVAAIVADSDLRKGGVGRFFRQGGGAEDGTFGTWGAGYQIAYDSNYSVGVFVAPSTGIAYTYITSKSSFTKRALYSEANTTVDNSGFLRGTGNKNAFTTDKVTQGVGTSKELVMSQNAVYESLFCSNETWKNMKSERVVGINYTNSTSKPIMVSVQGNASQVGVYVNGITVMTGMTGQDQCSFIVPSGAIYSVSCREIMVWAELR
;
A
#
# COMPACT_ATOMS: atom_id res chain seq x y z
N MET A 1 -20.84 -61.58 -13.04
CA MET A 1 -19.73 -60.83 -13.65
C MET A 1 -18.66 -60.67 -12.58
N SER A 2 -17.56 -61.42 -12.71
CA SER A 2 -16.46 -61.43 -11.73
C SER A 2 -15.63 -60.17 -11.87
N GLN A 3 -15.55 -59.38 -10.81
CA GLN A 3 -14.77 -58.15 -10.70
C GLN A 3 -13.35 -58.50 -10.24
N ASP A 4 -12.58 -59.25 -11.03
CA ASP A 4 -11.18 -59.51 -10.69
C ASP A 4 -10.35 -59.82 -11.94
N ALA A 5 -9.84 -58.75 -12.56
CA ALA A 5 -8.69 -58.82 -13.47
C ALA A 5 -8.02 -57.45 -13.56
N ALA A 6 -7.67 -56.86 -12.41
CA ALA A 6 -6.58 -55.90 -12.36
C ALA A 6 -5.34 -56.70 -11.96
N THR A 7 -4.44 -56.96 -12.91
CA THR A 7 -3.09 -57.49 -12.71
C THR A 7 -2.29 -56.51 -11.85
N LYS A 8 -2.56 -56.52 -10.54
CA LYS A 8 -1.75 -55.81 -9.55
C LYS A 8 -0.49 -56.64 -9.36
N ASN A 9 0.60 -56.18 -9.95
CA ASN A 9 1.95 -56.66 -9.64
C ASN A 9 2.27 -56.29 -8.18
N PHE A 10 1.73 -57.05 -7.22
CA PHE A 10 2.17 -56.96 -5.83
C PHE A 10 3.63 -57.43 -5.77
N GLN A 11 4.48 -56.69 -5.04
CA GLN A 11 5.85 -57.16 -4.79
C GLN A 11 5.82 -58.57 -4.18
N PRO A 12 6.73 -59.47 -4.57
CA PRO A 12 6.83 -60.80 -3.98
C PRO A 12 6.88 -60.70 -2.46
N LYS A 13 6.19 -61.61 -1.79
CA LYS A 13 6.32 -61.81 -0.34
C LYS A 13 7.82 -61.94 -0.04
N ASP A 14 8.34 -61.08 0.84
CA ASP A 14 9.76 -60.92 1.22
C ASP A 14 10.59 -59.91 0.40
N SER A 15 10.00 -59.24 -0.59
CA SER A 15 10.59 -58.08 -1.29
C SER A 15 9.97 -56.73 -0.87
N TYR A 16 9.32 -56.68 0.30
CA TYR A 16 8.75 -55.45 0.81
C TYR A 16 9.84 -54.46 1.23
N ILE A 17 9.62 -53.18 0.96
CA ILE A 17 10.39 -52.09 1.57
C ILE A 17 10.27 -52.22 3.09
N LYS A 18 11.40 -52.39 3.79
CA LYS A 18 11.39 -52.41 5.26
C LYS A 18 11.29 -50.99 5.81
N ILE A 19 10.63 -50.83 6.96
CA ILE A 19 10.67 -49.55 7.70
C ILE A 19 12.13 -49.25 8.05
N GLY A 20 12.59 -48.04 7.70
CA GLY A 20 13.98 -47.59 7.83
C GLY A 20 14.82 -47.75 6.55
N GLU A 21 14.36 -48.54 5.58
CA GLU A 21 15.03 -48.70 4.29
C GLU A 21 14.83 -47.45 3.42
N PHE A 22 15.87 -47.02 2.71
CA PHE A 22 15.89 -45.81 1.87
C PHE A 22 15.45 -44.52 2.59
N GLY A 23 15.51 -44.47 3.93
CA GLY A 23 15.18 -43.29 4.75
C GLY A 23 13.70 -43.14 5.12
N VAL A 24 12.82 -44.09 4.75
CA VAL A 24 11.41 -44.04 5.15
C VAL A 24 11.26 -44.65 6.55
N GLY A 25 11.14 -43.80 7.57
CA GLY A 25 11.00 -44.23 8.97
C GLY A 25 12.33 -44.42 9.73
N GLY A 26 13.43 -43.88 9.20
CA GLY A 26 14.76 -43.88 9.81
C GLY A 26 15.58 -42.64 9.43
N VAL A 27 16.86 -42.59 9.80
CA VAL A 27 17.76 -41.50 9.41
C VAL A 27 18.10 -41.62 7.92
N ALA A 28 17.81 -40.57 7.14
CA ALA A 28 18.15 -40.56 5.72
C ALA A 28 19.67 -40.68 5.49
N ALA A 29 20.06 -41.36 4.41
CA ALA A 29 21.45 -41.51 4.03
C ALA A 29 22.06 -40.16 3.62
N ILE A 30 23.33 -39.93 3.97
CA ILE A 30 24.09 -38.79 3.44
C ILE A 30 24.37 -39.07 1.96
N VAL A 31 24.12 -38.08 1.11
CA VAL A 31 24.37 -38.17 -0.34
C VAL A 31 25.36 -37.10 -0.76
N ALA A 32 26.47 -37.55 -1.36
CA ALA A 32 27.47 -36.67 -1.94
C ALA A 32 26.91 -35.89 -3.15
N ASP A 33 27.48 -34.73 -3.45
CA ASP A 33 27.10 -33.87 -4.56
C ASP A 33 27.20 -34.58 -5.91
N SER A 34 28.24 -35.40 -6.08
CA SER A 34 28.44 -36.22 -7.27
C SER A 34 27.31 -37.23 -7.46
N ASP A 35 26.79 -37.81 -6.37
CA ASP A 35 25.71 -38.79 -6.39
C ASP A 35 24.33 -38.16 -6.57
N LEU A 36 24.13 -36.96 -6.03
CA LEU A 36 22.92 -36.16 -6.24
C LEU A 36 22.81 -35.71 -7.71
N ARG A 37 23.95 -35.51 -8.38
CA ARG A 37 24.06 -35.05 -9.78
C ARG A 37 24.03 -36.19 -10.82
N LYS A 38 23.80 -37.44 -10.42
CA LYS A 38 23.73 -38.56 -11.39
C LYS A 38 22.46 -38.55 -12.25
N GLY A 39 21.40 -37.85 -11.84
CA GLY A 39 20.09 -37.93 -12.49
C GLY A 39 19.50 -39.34 -12.47
N GLY A 40 18.24 -39.49 -12.86
CA GLY A 40 17.54 -40.77 -12.94
C GLY A 40 17.57 -41.69 -11.71
N VAL A 41 17.68 -41.13 -10.50
CA VAL A 41 17.63 -41.92 -9.24
C VAL A 41 16.56 -41.35 -8.32
N GLY A 42 15.71 -42.22 -7.77
CA GLY A 42 14.79 -41.89 -6.68
C GLY A 42 15.37 -42.25 -5.32
N ARG A 43 15.26 -41.38 -4.31
CA ARG A 43 15.75 -41.61 -2.93
C ARG A 43 15.24 -40.58 -1.92
N PHE A 44 15.24 -40.92 -0.64
CA PHE A 44 15.32 -39.92 0.44
C PHE A 44 16.77 -39.74 0.86
N PHE A 45 17.15 -38.52 1.21
CA PHE A 45 18.54 -38.20 1.52
C PHE A 45 18.65 -37.02 2.50
N ARG A 46 19.85 -36.87 3.06
CA ARG A 46 20.30 -35.66 3.73
C ARG A 46 21.63 -35.19 3.16
N GLN A 47 21.90 -33.90 3.31
CA GLN A 47 23.19 -33.28 3.01
C GLN A 47 23.63 -32.46 4.22
N GLY A 48 24.92 -32.49 4.52
CA GLY A 48 25.54 -31.84 5.68
C GLY A 48 26.11 -30.45 5.40
N GLY A 49 26.16 -30.00 4.13
CA GLY A 49 26.71 -28.70 3.77
C GLY A 49 28.25 -28.65 3.80
N GLY A 50 28.92 -29.80 3.83
CA GLY A 50 30.37 -29.93 3.75
C GLY A 50 30.91 -29.86 2.32
N ALA A 51 32.21 -30.12 2.16
CA ALA A 51 32.91 -29.98 0.87
C ALA A 51 32.41 -30.95 -0.21
N GLU A 52 31.87 -32.10 0.18
CA GLU A 52 31.41 -33.15 -0.73
C GLU A 52 29.89 -33.33 -0.76
N ASP A 53 29.15 -32.64 0.12
CA ASP A 53 27.70 -32.70 0.26
C ASP A 53 27.09 -31.31 0.46
N GLY A 54 27.61 -30.35 -0.32
CA GLY A 54 27.36 -28.92 -0.23
C GLY A 54 26.44 -28.33 -1.30
N THR A 55 25.76 -29.15 -2.11
CA THR A 55 24.91 -28.66 -3.22
C THR A 55 23.86 -27.62 -2.78
N PHE A 56 23.29 -27.79 -1.59
CA PHE A 56 22.34 -26.81 -1.03
C PHE A 56 23.00 -25.70 -0.19
N GLY A 57 24.30 -25.81 0.12
CA GLY A 57 25.07 -24.83 0.90
C GLY A 57 24.76 -24.81 2.40
N THR A 58 23.96 -25.77 2.88
CA THR A 58 23.53 -25.89 4.28
C THR A 58 23.09 -27.32 4.55
N TRP A 59 23.02 -27.69 5.84
CA TRP A 59 22.44 -28.95 6.26
C TRP A 59 20.92 -29.00 6.00
N GLY A 60 20.42 -30.19 5.70
CA GLY A 60 19.00 -30.43 5.50
C GLY A 60 18.69 -31.81 4.95
N ALA A 61 17.42 -32.04 4.64
CA ALA A 61 16.93 -33.32 4.14
C ALA A 61 15.97 -33.11 2.98
N GLY A 62 15.89 -34.11 2.10
CA GLY A 62 15.06 -34.04 0.93
C GLY A 62 14.70 -35.41 0.38
N TYR A 63 13.90 -35.35 -0.67
CA TYR A 63 13.60 -36.51 -1.49
C TYR A 63 13.80 -36.16 -2.96
N GLN A 64 14.09 -37.18 -3.74
CA GLN A 64 14.30 -37.13 -5.18
C GLN A 64 13.46 -38.24 -5.82
N ILE A 65 12.82 -37.92 -6.94
CA ILE A 65 12.04 -38.83 -7.77
C ILE A 65 12.71 -38.90 -9.13
N ALA A 66 13.00 -40.11 -9.62
CA ALA A 66 13.48 -40.30 -10.97
C ALA A 66 12.37 -39.94 -11.97
N TYR A 67 12.66 -39.05 -12.91
CA TYR A 67 11.74 -38.73 -14.00
C TYR A 67 11.97 -39.68 -15.18
N ASP A 68 13.23 -39.86 -15.57
CA ASP A 68 13.70 -40.85 -16.54
C ASP A 68 15.12 -41.31 -16.18
N SER A 69 15.86 -41.97 -17.08
CA SER A 69 17.23 -42.44 -16.83
C SER A 69 18.30 -41.34 -16.74
N ASN A 70 17.93 -40.09 -17.02
CA ASN A 70 18.83 -38.95 -17.09
C ASN A 70 18.46 -37.83 -16.12
N TYR A 71 17.18 -37.70 -15.75
CA TYR A 71 16.66 -36.59 -14.96
C TYR A 71 16.01 -37.07 -13.65
N SER A 72 16.11 -36.24 -12.63
CA SER A 72 15.33 -36.38 -11.42
C SER A 72 14.86 -35.03 -10.92
N VAL A 73 13.72 -35.04 -10.23
CA VAL A 73 13.14 -33.87 -9.59
C VAL A 73 13.08 -34.11 -8.09
N GLY A 74 13.20 -33.06 -7.29
CA GLY A 74 13.14 -33.25 -5.85
C GLY A 74 12.83 -31.99 -5.07
N VAL A 75 12.63 -32.21 -3.78
CA VAL A 75 12.46 -31.16 -2.78
C VAL A 75 13.51 -31.34 -1.70
N PHE A 76 14.13 -30.25 -1.28
CA PHE A 76 15.07 -30.20 -0.16
C PHE A 76 14.64 -29.12 0.83
N VAL A 77 14.59 -29.46 2.11
CA VAL A 77 14.24 -28.54 3.18
C VAL A 77 15.49 -28.24 4.00
N ALA A 78 15.85 -26.96 4.07
CA ALA A 78 16.95 -26.44 4.87
C ALA A 78 16.40 -25.90 6.20
N PRO A 79 16.44 -26.69 7.30
CA PRO A 79 15.84 -26.30 8.58
C PRO A 79 16.49 -25.07 9.22
N SER A 80 17.80 -24.84 9.01
CA SER A 80 18.48 -23.65 9.55
C SER A 80 17.97 -22.33 8.97
N THR A 81 17.54 -22.33 7.72
CA THR A 81 17.04 -21.12 7.03
C THR A 81 15.53 -21.11 6.86
N GLY A 82 14.85 -22.23 7.12
CA GLY A 82 13.43 -22.41 6.83
C GLY A 82 13.08 -22.49 5.34
N ILE A 83 14.08 -22.53 4.44
CA ILE A 83 13.86 -22.50 2.99
C ILE A 83 13.61 -23.93 2.48
N ALA A 84 12.54 -24.11 1.72
CA ALA A 84 12.34 -25.28 0.88
C ALA A 84 12.77 -24.97 -0.56
N TYR A 85 13.54 -25.87 -1.17
CA TYR A 85 13.97 -25.81 -2.56
C TYR A 85 13.26 -26.87 -3.38
N THR A 86 12.76 -26.51 -4.57
CA THR A 86 12.56 -27.47 -5.65
C THR A 86 13.83 -27.51 -6.47
N TYR A 87 14.19 -28.68 -6.99
CA TYR A 87 15.33 -28.80 -7.87
C TYR A 87 15.12 -29.85 -8.96
N ILE A 88 15.88 -29.69 -10.04
CA ILE A 88 16.01 -30.65 -11.13
C ILE A 88 17.51 -30.96 -11.26
N THR A 89 17.82 -32.24 -11.34
CA THR A 89 19.17 -32.75 -11.52
C THR A 89 19.23 -33.65 -12.75
N SER A 90 20.34 -33.57 -13.47
CA SER A 90 20.70 -34.47 -14.56
C SER A 90 22.17 -34.84 -14.47
N LYS A 91 22.60 -35.83 -15.26
CA LYS A 91 24.02 -36.23 -15.39
C LYS A 91 24.98 -35.07 -15.67
N SER A 92 24.50 -33.94 -16.16
CA SER A 92 25.30 -32.77 -16.57
C SER A 92 24.93 -31.46 -15.90
N SER A 93 23.81 -31.37 -15.15
CA SER A 93 23.31 -30.11 -14.64
C SER A 93 22.54 -30.26 -13.34
N PHE A 94 22.56 -29.19 -12.53
CA PHE A 94 21.76 -29.07 -11.33
C PHE A 94 21.17 -27.67 -11.24
N THR A 95 19.85 -27.58 -11.16
CA THR A 95 19.12 -26.31 -10.99
C THR A 95 18.23 -26.40 -9.77
N LYS A 96 18.36 -25.45 -8.85
CA LYS A 96 17.48 -25.30 -7.67
C LYS A 96 16.74 -23.97 -7.70
N ARG A 97 15.53 -23.95 -7.13
CA ARG A 97 14.70 -22.77 -6.93
C ARG A 97 14.14 -22.82 -5.52
N ALA A 98 14.28 -21.74 -4.75
CA ALA A 98 13.55 -21.62 -3.50
C ALA A 98 12.04 -21.54 -3.81
N LEU A 99 11.19 -22.33 -3.13
CA LEU A 99 9.73 -22.26 -3.30
C LEU A 99 9.23 -20.88 -2.88
N TYR A 100 9.67 -20.44 -1.69
CA TYR A 100 9.39 -19.13 -1.13
C TYR A 100 10.70 -18.50 -0.66
N SER A 101 10.90 -17.25 -1.03
CA SER A 101 12.05 -16.42 -0.71
C SER A 101 11.63 -14.96 -0.77
N GLU A 102 12.44 -14.07 -0.19
CA GLU A 102 12.21 -12.63 -0.32
C GLU A 102 12.30 -12.14 -1.79
N ALA A 103 12.91 -12.94 -2.68
CA ALA A 103 12.97 -12.63 -4.11
C ALA A 103 11.65 -12.93 -4.85
N ASN A 104 10.79 -13.82 -4.33
CA ASN A 104 9.57 -14.25 -5.02
C ASN A 104 8.27 -14.17 -4.18
N THR A 105 8.35 -13.72 -2.92
CA THR A 105 7.19 -13.56 -2.04
C THR A 105 7.38 -12.40 -1.07
N THR A 106 6.28 -11.88 -0.52
CA THR A 106 6.28 -11.01 0.67
C THR A 106 5.43 -11.66 1.77
N VAL A 107 5.67 -11.29 3.04
CA VAL A 107 4.87 -11.73 4.19
C VAL A 107 4.12 -10.52 4.72
N ASP A 108 2.81 -10.66 4.96
CA ASP A 108 2.03 -9.60 5.61
C ASP A 108 2.20 -9.63 7.14
N ASN A 109 1.69 -8.60 7.83
CA ASN A 109 1.79 -8.50 9.29
C ASN A 109 1.11 -9.65 10.05
N SER A 110 0.29 -10.46 9.36
CA SER A 110 -0.39 -11.63 9.90
C SER A 110 0.34 -12.95 9.54
N GLY A 111 1.47 -12.88 8.85
CA GLY A 111 2.30 -14.05 8.52
C GLY A 111 1.90 -14.78 7.23
N PHE A 112 0.98 -14.25 6.42
CA PHE A 112 0.57 -14.91 5.16
C PHE A 112 1.51 -14.56 4.00
N LEU A 113 1.89 -15.57 3.21
CA LEU A 113 2.68 -15.41 1.99
C LEU A 113 1.83 -14.77 0.88
N ARG A 114 2.37 -13.72 0.26
CA ARG A 114 1.81 -13.07 -0.93
C ARG A 114 2.72 -13.38 -2.13
N GLY A 115 2.14 -13.78 -3.26
CA GLY A 115 2.89 -13.90 -4.52
C GLY A 115 3.51 -12.55 -4.89
N THR A 116 4.72 -12.56 -5.46
CA THR A 116 5.45 -11.37 -5.93
C THR A 116 4.55 -10.19 -6.27
N GLY A 117 4.75 -9.09 -5.55
CA GLY A 117 3.95 -7.89 -5.64
C GLY A 117 4.37 -7.02 -4.47
N ASN A 118 4.56 -5.74 -4.75
CA ASN A 118 5.15 -4.72 -3.87
C ASN A 118 4.82 -4.97 -2.37
N LYS A 119 5.78 -4.74 -1.46
CA LYS A 119 5.60 -4.69 0.02
C LYS A 119 4.53 -3.67 0.48
N ASN A 120 3.84 -3.06 -0.50
CA ASN A 120 2.86 -2.01 -0.48
C ASN A 120 1.57 -2.45 -1.21
N ALA A 121 1.16 -3.72 -1.13
CA ALA A 121 -0.26 -4.03 -1.34
C ALA A 121 -1.04 -3.03 -0.48
N PHE A 122 -1.97 -2.27 -1.08
CA PHE A 122 -2.63 -1.14 -0.43
C PHE A 122 -3.41 -1.62 0.80
N THR A 123 -2.72 -1.69 1.93
CA THR A 123 -3.35 -1.69 3.25
C THR A 123 -3.86 -0.28 3.45
N THR A 124 -5.10 -0.17 3.91
CA THR A 124 -5.97 1.00 4.03
C THR A 124 -5.34 2.29 4.57
N ASP A 125 -4.12 2.25 5.09
CA ASP A 125 -3.43 3.32 5.80
C ASP A 125 -2.31 4.00 4.97
N LYS A 126 -2.08 3.58 3.70
CA LYS A 126 -1.01 4.11 2.83
C LYS A 126 -1.48 4.87 1.58
N VAL A 127 -2.73 5.34 1.53
CA VAL A 127 -3.08 6.39 0.56
C VAL A 127 -2.52 7.72 1.07
N THR A 128 -1.19 7.83 1.08
CA THR A 128 -0.52 9.13 1.10
C THR A 128 -0.69 9.67 -0.32
N GLN A 129 -1.67 10.55 -0.52
CA GLN A 129 -1.72 11.37 -1.74
C GLN A 129 -0.57 12.36 -1.66
N GLY A 130 0.64 11.92 -2.02
CA GLY A 130 1.66 12.85 -2.45
C GLY A 130 1.13 13.57 -3.68
N VAL A 131 1.41 14.87 -3.80
CA VAL A 131 1.23 15.59 -5.06
C VAL A 131 2.06 14.88 -6.13
N GLY A 132 1.40 13.99 -6.88
CA GLY A 132 2.04 13.21 -7.92
C GLY A 132 2.39 14.08 -9.11
N THR A 133 3.22 13.56 -10.00
CA THR A 133 3.49 14.08 -11.36
C THR A 133 2.29 13.89 -12.30
N SER A 134 1.08 13.85 -11.74
CA SER A 134 -0.15 13.70 -12.51
C SER A 134 -0.27 14.90 -13.44
N LYS A 135 -0.54 14.65 -14.72
CA LYS A 135 -0.84 15.72 -15.68
C LYS A 135 -2.15 16.44 -15.34
N GLU A 136 -2.96 15.84 -14.46
CA GLU A 136 -4.23 16.36 -13.97
C GLU A 136 -4.15 16.64 -12.46
N LEU A 137 -4.68 17.79 -12.03
CA LEU A 137 -4.80 18.16 -10.62
C LEU A 137 -5.79 17.22 -9.92
N VAL A 138 -5.29 16.33 -9.06
CA VAL A 138 -6.14 15.47 -8.22
C VAL A 138 -6.08 15.99 -6.79
N MET A 139 -7.20 16.49 -6.27
CA MET A 139 -7.34 16.85 -4.86
C MET A 139 -7.96 15.69 -4.08
N SER A 140 -7.48 15.47 -2.85
CA SER A 140 -8.09 14.51 -1.94
C SER A 140 -9.50 14.95 -1.55
N GLN A 141 -10.38 14.02 -1.19
CA GLN A 141 -11.74 14.38 -0.75
C GLN A 141 -11.71 15.33 0.47
N ASN A 142 -10.72 15.19 1.35
CA ASN A 142 -10.52 16.12 2.47
C ASN A 142 -10.06 17.51 2.00
N ALA A 143 -9.17 17.59 1.01
CA ALA A 143 -8.77 18.86 0.39
C ALA A 143 -9.93 19.52 -0.35
N VAL A 144 -10.80 18.73 -0.98
CA VAL A 144 -12.07 19.18 -1.56
C VAL A 144 -12.98 19.76 -0.48
N TYR A 145 -13.15 19.09 0.66
CA TYR A 145 -13.96 19.59 1.77
C TYR A 145 -13.39 20.88 2.39
N GLU A 146 -12.08 20.97 2.63
CA GLU A 146 -11.42 22.15 3.22
C GLU A 146 -11.28 23.34 2.26
N SER A 147 -11.28 23.09 0.94
CA SER A 147 -11.14 24.13 -0.08
C SER A 147 -12.47 24.64 -0.63
N LEU A 148 -13.50 23.80 -0.73
CA LEU A 148 -14.78 24.19 -1.33
C LEU A 148 -15.69 24.95 -0.35
N PHE A 149 -15.54 24.75 0.95
CA PHE A 149 -16.41 25.36 1.95
C PHE A 149 -15.60 25.95 3.09
N CYS A 150 -15.99 27.15 3.52
CA CYS A 150 -15.49 27.86 4.69
C CYS A 150 -15.85 27.15 6.02
N SER A 151 -15.58 25.85 6.12
CA SER A 151 -16.06 24.92 7.16
C SER A 151 -15.59 25.27 8.58
N ASN A 152 -14.55 26.10 8.70
CA ASN A 152 -13.93 26.49 9.96
C ASN A 152 -13.95 28.01 10.21
N GLU A 153 -14.72 28.78 9.42
CA GLU A 153 -14.85 30.23 9.64
C GLU A 153 -15.89 30.55 10.73
N THR A 154 -15.65 31.62 11.47
CA THR A 154 -16.52 32.08 12.56
C THR A 154 -16.90 33.54 12.35
N TRP A 155 -18.13 33.91 12.71
CA TRP A 155 -18.54 35.30 12.70
C TRP A 155 -17.84 36.07 13.82
N LYS A 156 -17.12 37.13 13.45
CA LYS A 156 -16.48 38.07 14.37
C LYS A 156 -17.16 39.41 14.31
N ASN A 157 -17.54 39.95 15.47
CA ASN A 157 -18.05 41.31 15.59
C ASN A 157 -16.87 42.29 15.50
N MET A 158 -16.84 43.11 14.45
CA MET A 158 -15.76 44.05 14.18
C MET A 158 -16.18 45.50 14.41
N LYS A 159 -17.36 45.77 14.97
CA LYS A 159 -17.91 47.12 15.11
C LYS A 159 -16.93 48.11 15.75
N SER A 160 -16.24 47.70 16.82
CA SER A 160 -15.27 48.54 17.54
C SER A 160 -13.91 48.69 16.84
N GLU A 161 -13.64 47.88 15.82
CA GLU A 161 -12.37 47.84 15.07
C GLU A 161 -12.49 48.43 13.66
N ARG A 162 -13.68 48.92 13.31
CA ARG A 162 -14.00 49.40 11.98
C ARG A 162 -14.55 50.82 12.05
N VAL A 163 -14.17 51.60 11.05
CA VAL A 163 -14.50 53.01 10.90
C VAL A 163 -14.93 53.21 9.45
N VAL A 164 -15.97 54.02 9.28
CA VAL A 164 -16.51 54.38 7.96
C VAL A 164 -15.43 54.97 7.06
N GLY A 165 -15.43 54.57 5.79
CA GLY A 165 -14.56 55.15 4.75
C GLY A 165 -13.10 54.73 4.83
N ILE A 166 -12.71 53.90 5.80
CA ILE A 166 -11.37 53.35 5.92
C ILE A 166 -11.23 52.10 5.05
N ASN A 167 -10.09 51.99 4.38
CA ASN A 167 -9.71 50.81 3.60
C ASN A 167 -9.14 49.73 4.51
N TYR A 168 -9.76 48.56 4.48
CA TYR A 168 -9.33 47.35 5.17
C TYR A 168 -8.84 46.33 4.14
N THR A 169 -7.88 45.47 4.52
CA THR A 169 -7.43 44.37 3.67
C THR A 169 -7.96 43.06 4.22
N ASN A 170 -8.53 42.22 3.37
CA ASN A 170 -8.74 40.82 3.74
C ASN A 170 -7.38 40.11 3.76
N SER A 171 -6.75 40.05 4.93
CA SER A 171 -5.45 39.41 5.13
C SER A 171 -5.53 37.90 5.37
N THR A 172 -6.72 37.29 5.29
CA THR A 172 -6.84 35.84 5.40
C THR A 172 -6.48 35.19 4.06
N SER A 173 -6.20 33.89 4.07
CA SER A 173 -5.92 33.12 2.85
C SER A 173 -7.19 32.71 2.08
N LYS A 174 -8.38 33.16 2.52
CA LYS A 174 -9.69 32.75 1.98
C LYS A 174 -10.57 33.99 1.73
N PRO A 175 -11.54 33.93 0.80
CA PRO A 175 -12.55 34.98 0.72
C PRO A 175 -13.32 35.08 2.03
N ILE A 176 -13.59 36.30 2.50
CA ILE A 176 -14.41 36.53 3.69
C ILE A 176 -15.79 37.05 3.27
N MET A 177 -16.81 36.77 4.08
CA MET A 177 -18.11 37.42 3.97
C MET A 177 -18.21 38.54 5.00
N VAL A 178 -18.56 39.74 4.55
CA VAL A 178 -18.75 40.91 5.39
C VAL A 178 -20.24 41.25 5.41
N SER A 179 -20.77 41.49 6.61
CA SER A 179 -22.15 41.96 6.82
C SER A 179 -22.10 43.26 7.62
N VAL A 180 -22.67 44.33 7.06
CA VAL A 180 -22.67 45.66 7.68
C VAL A 180 -24.08 46.20 7.74
N GLN A 181 -24.41 46.79 8.89
CA GLN A 181 -25.58 47.63 9.05
C GLN A 181 -25.15 49.08 9.30
N GLY A 182 -25.59 50.00 8.45
CA GLY A 182 -25.48 51.45 8.64
C GLY A 182 -26.74 52.05 9.27
N ASN A 183 -26.65 53.29 9.75
CA ASN A 183 -27.81 54.07 10.22
C ASN A 183 -28.39 54.94 9.09
N ALA A 184 -29.65 54.71 8.72
CA ALA A 184 -30.56 55.58 7.97
C ALA A 184 -29.93 56.35 6.78
N SER A 185 -29.00 55.71 6.07
CA SER A 185 -28.22 56.32 4.99
C SER A 185 -27.73 55.24 4.04
N GLN A 186 -27.64 55.59 2.76
CA GLN A 186 -27.12 54.74 1.70
C GLN A 186 -25.80 54.09 2.11
N VAL A 187 -25.77 52.76 2.23
CA VAL A 187 -24.53 52.00 2.44
C VAL A 187 -23.86 51.76 1.09
N GLY A 188 -22.66 52.31 0.90
CA GLY A 188 -21.81 52.07 -0.27
C GLY A 188 -20.71 51.07 0.07
N VAL A 189 -20.47 50.11 -0.82
CA VAL A 189 -19.45 49.07 -0.65
C VAL A 189 -18.47 49.13 -1.81
N TYR A 190 -17.18 49.18 -1.48
CA TYR A 190 -16.10 49.22 -2.44
C TYR A 190 -15.14 48.06 -2.19
N VAL A 191 -14.76 47.33 -3.24
CA VAL A 191 -13.74 46.26 -3.18
C VAL A 191 -12.74 46.53 -4.30
N ASN A 192 -11.47 46.67 -3.95
CA ASN A 192 -10.38 47.14 -4.82
C ASN A 192 -10.73 48.44 -5.57
N GLY A 193 -11.47 49.34 -4.91
CA GLY A 193 -11.95 50.59 -5.50
C GLY A 193 -13.13 50.45 -6.46
N ILE A 194 -13.59 49.23 -6.74
CA ILE A 194 -14.79 48.98 -7.55
C ILE A 194 -16.03 49.07 -6.65
N THR A 195 -17.01 49.85 -7.06
CA THR A 195 -18.32 49.91 -6.41
C THR A 195 -19.06 48.59 -6.61
N VAL A 196 -19.11 47.76 -5.56
CA VAL A 196 -19.82 46.47 -5.56
C VAL A 196 -21.29 46.67 -5.23
N MET A 197 -21.60 47.66 -4.40
CA MET A 197 -22.97 48.00 -4.03
C MET A 197 -23.07 49.50 -3.74
N THR A 198 -24.18 50.09 -4.17
CA THR A 198 -24.66 51.38 -3.67
C THR A 198 -26.06 51.16 -3.12
N GLY A 199 -26.27 51.41 -1.83
CA GLY A 199 -27.59 51.26 -1.23
C GLY A 199 -28.66 52.10 -1.94
N MET A 200 -29.89 51.65 -1.93
CA MET A 200 -31.04 52.52 -2.22
C MET A 200 -31.44 53.22 -0.92
N THR A 201 -32.11 54.38 -1.01
CA THR A 201 -32.60 55.12 0.16
C THR A 201 -33.43 54.19 1.07
N GLY A 202 -33.05 54.06 2.35
CA GLY A 202 -33.72 53.17 3.32
C GLY A 202 -33.18 51.74 3.42
N GLN A 203 -32.13 51.39 2.67
CA GLN A 203 -31.40 50.13 2.87
C GLN A 203 -30.26 50.33 3.87
N ASP A 204 -30.46 49.81 5.07
CA ASP A 204 -29.50 49.94 6.17
C ASP A 204 -28.56 48.73 6.29
N GLN A 205 -28.78 47.63 5.55
CA GLN A 205 -27.98 46.40 5.68
C GLN A 205 -27.43 45.94 4.32
N CYS A 206 -26.16 45.56 4.28
CA CYS A 206 -25.54 44.94 3.12
C CYS A 206 -24.66 43.77 3.51
N SER A 207 -24.54 42.79 2.62
CA SER A 207 -23.51 41.75 2.72
C SER A 207 -22.79 41.56 1.39
N PHE A 208 -21.51 41.26 1.47
CA PHE A 208 -20.64 41.14 0.30
C PHE A 208 -19.44 40.23 0.59
N ILE A 209 -18.81 39.73 -0.47
CA ILE A 209 -17.63 38.86 -0.41
C ILE A 209 -16.39 39.69 -0.72
N VAL A 210 -15.34 39.53 0.06
CA VAL A 210 -14.03 40.15 -0.18
C VAL A 210 -13.01 39.05 -0.46
N PRO A 211 -12.46 38.96 -1.69
CA PRO A 211 -11.42 37.99 -2.02
C PRO A 211 -10.19 38.11 -1.10
N SER A 212 -9.43 37.03 -0.95
CA SER A 212 -8.15 37.05 -0.23
C SER A 212 -7.21 38.10 -0.84
N GLY A 213 -6.58 38.91 0.02
CA GLY A 213 -5.67 40.00 -0.37
C GLY A 213 -6.35 41.26 -0.92
N ALA A 214 -7.67 41.26 -1.13
CA ALA A 214 -8.38 42.43 -1.62
C ALA A 214 -8.56 43.51 -0.53
N ILE A 215 -8.57 44.76 -0.98
CA ILE A 215 -8.87 45.92 -0.15
C ILE A 215 -10.37 46.20 -0.24
N TYR A 216 -11.03 46.53 0.86
CA TYR A 216 -12.44 46.88 0.89
C TYR A 216 -12.72 48.02 1.85
N SER A 217 -13.78 48.78 1.59
CA SER A 217 -14.28 49.82 2.47
C SER A 217 -15.79 49.96 2.36
N VAL A 218 -16.38 50.54 3.40
CA VAL A 218 -17.82 50.80 3.46
C VAL A 218 -18.04 52.27 3.78
N SER A 219 -18.92 52.90 3.03
CA SER A 219 -19.40 54.27 3.28
C SER A 219 -20.83 54.21 3.81
N CYS A 220 -21.08 54.82 4.96
CA CYS A 220 -22.41 55.07 5.52
C CYS A 220 -22.30 56.24 6.50
N ARG A 221 -23.40 56.67 7.13
CA ARG A 221 -23.31 57.74 8.15
C ARG A 221 -22.68 57.25 9.46
N GLU A 222 -23.11 56.10 9.93
CA GLU A 222 -22.64 55.47 11.16
C GLU A 222 -22.79 53.94 11.04
N ILE A 223 -21.82 53.20 11.59
CA ILE A 223 -21.84 51.72 11.64
C ILE A 223 -22.65 51.28 12.86
N MET A 224 -23.79 50.63 12.62
CA MET A 224 -24.61 50.02 13.66
C MET A 224 -24.15 48.60 13.99
N VAL A 225 -23.81 47.83 12.96
CA VAL A 225 -23.29 46.45 13.05
C VAL A 225 -22.21 46.28 12.00
N TRP A 226 -21.14 45.58 12.34
CA TRP A 226 -20.16 45.09 11.38
C TRP A 226 -19.71 43.71 11.83
N ALA A 227 -19.96 42.71 11.00
CA ALA A 227 -19.57 41.34 11.25
C ALA A 227 -18.85 40.76 10.06
N GLU A 228 -17.86 39.90 10.33
CA GLU A 228 -17.06 39.25 9.29
C GLU A 228 -16.96 37.75 9.58
N LEU A 229 -17.30 36.92 8.60
CA LEU A 229 -17.09 35.48 8.64
C LEU A 229 -15.67 35.18 8.15
N ARG A 230 -14.82 34.67 9.05
CA ARG A 230 -13.39 34.42 8.81
C ARG A 230 -12.76 33.42 9.78
#